data_AF-A0A956WAI9-F1
#
_entry.id   AF-A0A956WAI9-F1
#
_cell.length_a   1.000
_cell.length_b   1.000
_cell.length_c   1.000
_cell.angle_alpha   90.00
_cell.angle_beta   90.00
_cell.angle_gamma   90.00
#
_symmetry.space_group_name_H-M   'P 1'
#
loop_
_entity.id
_entity.type
_entity.pdbx_description
1 polymer ?
#
loop_
_entity_poly.entity_id
_entity_poly.type
_entity_poly.pdbx_seq_one_letter_code
_entity_poly.pdbx_strand_id
1 'polypeptide(L)'
;LSCTIYHTLAYTSNKLTRGKVGASADPFRVELEPDLAESWEASDGGQKHTFNLRKGAKFHAKEPTNGREFTAEDVVKTVEMYSEGSQKDVFLPVTSMETPDDYTIVFNLDQPLADFPTTLAAWSYIYPRELVDNTDQRQEMAVGTGPFIQREWRRQEGTSFDANPDYWETDAAGNKLPYLDGVEALVQNDTNALRAGFSTDTYFD
;
A
#
# COMPACT_ATOMS: atom_id res chain seq x y z
N LEU A 1 -2.50 12.61 9.26
CA LEU A 1 -1.29 11.86 8.83
C LEU A 1 -0.36 12.84 8.11
N SER A 2 0.90 12.96 8.54
CA SER A 2 1.88 13.83 7.89
C SER A 2 2.16 13.37 6.46
N CYS A 3 2.46 14.29 5.53
CA CYS A 3 2.83 13.99 4.15
C CYS A 3 4.02 12.99 4.08
N THR A 4 4.93 13.03 5.06
CA THR A 4 6.06 12.10 5.17
C THR A 4 5.62 10.65 5.35
N ILE A 5 4.58 10.40 6.17
CA ILE A 5 4.09 9.03 6.45
C ILE A 5 3.50 8.43 5.17
N TYR A 6 2.76 9.21 4.39
CA TYR A 6 2.17 8.74 3.13
C TYR A 6 3.23 8.38 2.08
N HIS A 7 4.33 9.15 1.98
CA HIS A 7 5.42 8.81 1.07
C HIS A 7 6.15 7.54 1.49
N THR A 8 6.40 7.35 2.79
CA THR A 8 7.00 6.11 3.30
C THR A 8 6.14 4.90 2.96
N LEU A 9 4.83 4.97 3.18
CA LEU A 9 3.90 3.86 2.88
C LEU A 9 3.85 3.52 1.38
N ALA A 10 4.03 4.50 0.50
CA ALA A 10 4.08 4.24 -0.94
C ALA A 10 5.26 3.35 -1.35
N TYR A 11 6.37 3.35 -0.59
CA TYR A 11 7.52 2.47 -0.82
C TYR A 11 7.36 1.12 -0.12
N THR A 12 6.70 1.09 1.03
CA THR A 12 6.70 -0.08 1.92
C THR A 12 5.44 -0.94 1.87
N SER A 13 4.34 -0.45 1.30
CA SER A 13 3.03 -1.07 1.44
C SER A 13 2.26 -1.09 0.12
N ASN A 14 1.51 -2.16 -0.09
CA ASN A 14 0.57 -2.30 -1.21
C ASN A 14 -0.87 -1.99 -0.77
N LYS A 15 -1.77 -1.88 -1.75
CA LYS A 15 -3.22 -1.73 -1.58
C LYS A 15 -3.91 -2.98 -2.15
N LEU A 16 -5.23 -3.09 -2.01
CA LEU A 16 -5.98 -4.16 -2.68
C LEU A 16 -5.93 -4.00 -4.21
N THR A 17 -6.17 -2.78 -4.68
CA THR A 17 -6.13 -2.38 -6.08
C THR A 17 -5.23 -1.17 -6.21
N ARG A 18 -4.70 -0.93 -7.40
CA ARG A 18 -3.94 0.30 -7.67
C ARG A 18 -4.31 0.88 -9.02
N GLY A 19 -4.10 2.18 -9.17
CA GLY A 19 -4.17 2.83 -10.48
C GLY A 19 -2.97 2.42 -11.32
N LYS A 20 -3.20 2.09 -12.58
CA LYS A 20 -2.15 1.85 -13.56
C LYS A 20 -1.30 3.11 -13.75
N VAL A 21 0.01 2.94 -13.75
CA VAL A 21 0.99 4.03 -13.86
C VAL A 21 1.98 3.78 -15.00
N GLY A 22 2.69 4.83 -15.42
CA GLY A 22 3.74 4.74 -16.43
C GLY A 22 3.27 5.02 -17.85
N ALA A 23 4.16 4.78 -18.82
CA ALA A 23 3.99 5.22 -20.21
C ALA A 23 2.78 4.60 -20.93
N SER A 24 2.21 3.51 -20.40
CA SER A 24 1.07 2.80 -20.96
C SER A 24 -0.27 3.17 -20.31
N ALA A 25 -0.27 4.04 -19.30
CA ALA A 25 -1.48 4.52 -18.63
C ALA A 25 -2.09 5.71 -19.40
N ASP A 26 -3.42 5.74 -19.50
CA ASP A 26 -4.14 6.90 -20.04
C ASP A 26 -4.06 8.06 -19.02
N PRO A 27 -3.43 9.22 -19.36
CA PRO A 27 -3.27 10.31 -18.40
C PRO A 27 -4.58 10.99 -18.01
N PHE A 28 -5.70 10.72 -18.69
CA PHE A 28 -7.02 11.30 -18.41
C PHE A 28 -7.99 10.32 -17.76
N ARG A 29 -7.59 9.07 -17.53
CA ARG A 29 -8.44 8.03 -16.95
C ARG A 29 -7.69 7.21 -15.90
N VAL A 30 -8.37 6.94 -14.80
CA VAL A 30 -7.88 6.00 -13.80
C VAL A 30 -8.28 4.59 -14.26
N GLU A 31 -7.35 3.91 -14.91
CA GLU A 31 -7.44 2.47 -15.14
C GLU A 31 -6.94 1.75 -13.89
N LEU A 32 -7.72 0.80 -13.36
CA LEU A 32 -7.29 -0.01 -12.23
C LEU A 32 -6.55 -1.26 -12.71
N GLU A 33 -5.57 -1.68 -11.92
CA GLU A 33 -4.86 -2.94 -12.07
C GLU A 33 -4.73 -3.68 -10.73
N PRO A 34 -4.49 -5.01 -10.77
CA PRO A 34 -4.24 -5.81 -9.59
C PRO A 34 -3.07 -5.32 -8.72
N ASP A 35 -3.20 -5.51 -7.42
CA ASP A 35 -2.13 -5.32 -6.45
C ASP A 35 -2.14 -6.52 -5.47
N LEU A 36 -2.58 -6.33 -4.22
CA LEU A 36 -2.81 -7.45 -3.29
C LEU A 36 -4.08 -8.25 -3.61
N ALA A 37 -5.04 -7.67 -4.34
CA ALA A 37 -6.13 -8.42 -4.96
C ALA A 37 -5.77 -8.71 -6.42
N GLU A 38 -5.76 -10.00 -6.79
CA GLU A 38 -5.50 -10.45 -8.16
C GLU A 38 -6.69 -10.22 -9.08
N SER A 39 -7.90 -10.21 -8.51
CA SER A 39 -9.13 -9.88 -9.20
C SER A 39 -10.20 -9.41 -8.22
N TRP A 40 -11.22 -8.74 -8.75
CA TRP A 40 -12.39 -8.32 -8.00
C TRP A 40 -13.62 -8.31 -8.89
N GLU A 41 -14.77 -8.51 -8.27
CA GLU A 41 -16.07 -8.47 -8.95
C GLU A 41 -17.11 -7.77 -8.08
N ALA A 42 -18.08 -7.15 -8.72
CA ALA A 42 -19.23 -6.56 -8.08
C ALA A 42 -20.49 -7.38 -8.42
N SER A 43 -21.31 -7.63 -7.41
CA SER A 43 -22.59 -8.32 -7.52
C SER A 43 -23.66 -7.57 -6.73
N ASP A 44 -24.89 -8.06 -6.78
CA ASP A 44 -26.04 -7.44 -6.08
C ASP A 44 -26.19 -5.95 -6.40
N GLY A 45 -26.17 -5.61 -7.70
CA GLY A 45 -26.28 -4.23 -8.16
C GLY A 45 -25.11 -3.31 -7.77
N GLY A 46 -23.99 -3.84 -7.30
CA GLY A 46 -22.85 -3.07 -6.79
C GLY A 46 -22.86 -2.85 -5.28
N GLN A 47 -23.67 -3.60 -4.54
CA GLN A 47 -23.65 -3.61 -3.07
C GLN A 47 -22.73 -4.67 -2.49
N LYS A 48 -22.36 -5.69 -3.27
CA LYS A 48 -21.48 -6.77 -2.81
C LYS A 48 -20.23 -6.82 -3.68
N HIS A 49 -19.06 -6.65 -3.06
CA HIS A 49 -17.77 -6.69 -3.75
C HIS A 49 -16.91 -7.83 -3.22
N THR A 50 -16.53 -8.76 -4.10
CA THR A 50 -15.63 -9.87 -3.77
C THR A 50 -14.25 -9.57 -4.35
N PHE A 51 -13.21 -9.69 -3.53
CA PHE A 51 -11.81 -9.59 -3.96
C PHE A 51 -11.09 -10.91 -3.69
N ASN A 52 -10.41 -11.43 -4.72
CA ASN A 52 -9.55 -12.60 -4.61
C ASN A 52 -8.12 -12.12 -4.34
N LEU A 53 -7.59 -12.48 -3.18
CA LEU A 53 -6.31 -12.00 -2.67
C LEU A 53 -5.15 -12.84 -3.19
N ARG A 54 -4.01 -12.18 -3.39
CA ARG A 54 -2.76 -12.78 -3.81
C ARG A 54 -2.24 -13.75 -2.75
N LYS A 55 -1.94 -14.97 -3.18
CA LYS A 55 -1.25 -15.98 -2.37
C LYS A 55 0.26 -15.76 -2.41
N GLY A 56 0.93 -16.01 -1.28
CA GLY A 56 2.38 -15.90 -1.16
C GLY A 56 2.92 -14.48 -1.04
N ALA A 57 2.06 -13.45 -1.04
CA ALA A 57 2.48 -12.11 -0.66
C ALA A 57 2.84 -12.09 0.83
N LYS A 58 4.03 -11.59 1.16
CA LYS A 58 4.53 -11.56 2.54
C LYS A 58 4.73 -10.13 3.00
N PHE A 59 4.49 -9.91 4.29
CA PHE A 59 5.00 -8.71 4.94
C PHE A 59 6.53 -8.75 4.99
N HIS A 60 7.16 -7.60 5.19
CA HIS A 60 8.61 -7.52 5.32
C HIS A 60 9.12 -8.45 6.43
N ALA A 61 10.30 -9.05 6.23
CA ALA A 61 10.96 -9.93 7.20
C ALA A 61 11.54 -9.16 8.40
N LYS A 62 10.66 -8.46 9.13
CA LYS A 62 10.96 -7.59 10.26
C LYS A 62 9.81 -7.67 11.26
N GLU A 63 10.14 -7.51 12.54
CA GLU A 63 9.14 -7.33 13.60
C GLU A 63 8.15 -6.21 13.24
N PRO A 64 6.85 -6.35 13.57
CA PRO A 64 6.25 -7.46 14.33
C PRO A 64 5.83 -8.67 13.47
N THR A 65 5.99 -8.59 12.15
CA THR A 65 5.39 -9.57 11.22
C THR A 65 6.29 -10.76 10.93
N ASN A 66 7.61 -10.57 11.05
CA ASN A 66 8.64 -11.59 10.80
C ASN A 66 8.47 -12.33 9.46
N GLY A 67 8.01 -11.63 8.43
CA GLY A 67 7.88 -12.21 7.08
C GLY A 67 6.67 -13.11 6.90
N ARG A 68 5.67 -13.06 7.79
CA ARG A 68 4.44 -13.85 7.63
C ARG A 68 3.68 -13.46 6.37
N GLU A 69 2.85 -14.38 5.92
CA GLU A 69 1.99 -14.18 4.76
C GLU A 69 0.87 -13.17 5.05
N PHE A 70 0.52 -12.41 4.03
CA PHE A 70 -0.66 -11.54 3.97
C PHE A 70 -1.93 -12.38 3.77
N THR A 71 -2.99 -12.02 4.50
CA THR A 71 -4.27 -12.73 4.48
C THR A 71 -5.46 -11.76 4.52
N ALA A 72 -6.67 -12.28 4.31
CA ALA A 72 -7.91 -11.52 4.40
C ALA A 72 -8.13 -10.87 5.78
N GLU A 73 -7.58 -11.45 6.86
CA GLU A 73 -7.67 -10.87 8.20
C GLU A 73 -6.95 -9.52 8.30
N ASP A 74 -5.85 -9.34 7.57
CA ASP A 74 -5.11 -8.07 7.51
C ASP A 74 -5.94 -6.97 6.85
N VAL A 75 -6.74 -7.34 5.84
CA VAL A 75 -7.67 -6.45 5.18
C VAL A 75 -8.76 -6.00 6.15
N VAL A 76 -9.40 -6.97 6.83
CA VAL A 76 -10.46 -6.69 7.82
C VAL A 76 -9.93 -5.72 8.88
N LYS A 77 -8.79 -6.03 9.48
CA LYS A 77 -8.19 -5.23 10.55
C LYS A 77 -7.78 -3.83 10.09
N THR A 78 -7.26 -3.71 8.88
CA THR A 78 -6.93 -2.42 8.28
C THR A 78 -8.18 -1.57 8.03
N VAL A 79 -9.25 -2.17 7.53
CA VAL A 79 -10.51 -1.48 7.23
C VAL A 79 -11.22 -1.06 8.50
N GLU A 80 -11.26 -1.89 9.54
CA GLU A 80 -11.75 -1.54 10.88
C GLU A 80 -11.01 -0.30 11.42
N MET A 81 -9.67 -0.32 11.39
CA MET A 81 -8.84 0.81 11.80
C MET A 81 -9.15 2.09 11.01
N TYR A 82 -9.38 1.98 9.69
CA TYR A 82 -9.72 3.14 8.87
C TYR A 82 -11.13 3.68 9.14
N SER A 83 -12.10 2.81 9.39
CA SER A 83 -13.48 3.15 9.73
C SER A 83 -13.58 3.93 11.04
N GLU A 84 -12.68 3.68 11.99
CA GLU A 84 -12.59 4.42 13.26
C GLU A 84 -11.70 5.68 13.17
N GLY A 85 -10.93 5.81 12.08
CA GLY A 85 -9.85 6.78 11.96
C GLY A 85 -10.04 7.84 10.87
N SER A 86 -8.92 8.23 10.27
CA SER A 86 -8.86 9.34 9.32
C SER A 86 -9.51 9.08 7.96
N GLN A 87 -9.95 7.85 7.69
CA GLN A 87 -10.57 7.45 6.42
C GLN A 87 -12.01 6.95 6.64
N LYS A 88 -12.67 7.33 7.74
CA LYS A 88 -14.02 6.84 8.05
C LYS A 88 -15.00 7.04 6.89
N ASP A 89 -14.91 8.17 6.19
CA ASP A 89 -15.87 8.53 5.14
C ASP A 89 -15.72 7.63 3.90
N VAL A 90 -14.51 7.10 3.67
CA VAL A 90 -14.23 6.14 2.59
C VAL A 90 -14.90 4.80 2.87
N PHE A 91 -14.88 4.35 4.12
CA PHE A 91 -15.40 3.05 4.53
C PHE A 91 -16.80 3.12 5.14
N LEU A 92 -17.40 4.31 5.23
CA LEU A 92 -18.74 4.53 5.76
C LEU A 92 -19.81 3.64 5.09
N PRO A 93 -19.77 3.38 3.76
CA PRO A 93 -20.73 2.49 3.13
C PRO A 93 -20.57 1.01 3.52
N VAL A 94 -19.44 0.59 4.08
CA VAL A 94 -19.16 -0.81 4.42
C VAL A 94 -19.95 -1.21 5.66
N THR A 95 -20.89 -2.14 5.49
CA THR A 95 -21.75 -2.65 6.57
C THR A 95 -21.21 -3.93 7.21
N SER A 96 -20.55 -4.77 6.42
CA SER A 96 -19.90 -5.98 6.90
C SER A 96 -18.82 -6.45 5.94
N MET A 97 -17.91 -7.26 6.48
CA MET A 97 -16.86 -7.94 5.75
C MET A 97 -16.92 -9.43 6.06
N GLU A 98 -16.85 -10.28 5.04
CA GLU A 98 -16.79 -11.74 5.18
C GLU A 98 -15.48 -12.26 4.61
N THR A 99 -14.85 -13.20 5.32
CA THR A 99 -13.62 -13.88 4.89
C THR A 99 -13.89 -15.39 4.80
N PRO A 100 -14.50 -15.88 3.71
CA PRO A 100 -14.85 -17.30 3.57
C PRO A 100 -13.60 -18.21 3.58
N ASP A 101 -12.44 -17.65 3.23
CA ASP A 101 -11.11 -18.24 3.42
C ASP A 101 -10.06 -17.13 3.62
N ASP A 102 -8.79 -17.53 3.77
CA ASP A 102 -7.66 -16.62 4.01
C ASP A 102 -7.35 -15.70 2.82
N TYR A 103 -7.89 -15.98 1.64
CA TYR A 103 -7.53 -15.29 0.39
C TYR A 103 -8.75 -14.72 -0.34
N THR A 104 -9.86 -14.56 0.37
CA THR A 104 -11.08 -13.99 -0.18
C THR A 104 -11.65 -13.02 0.83
N ILE A 105 -11.90 -11.78 0.39
CA ILE A 105 -12.60 -10.77 1.19
C ILE A 105 -13.84 -10.31 0.43
N VAL A 106 -14.97 -10.30 1.12
CA VAL A 106 -16.26 -9.86 0.59
C VAL A 106 -16.71 -8.66 1.39
N PHE A 107 -16.89 -7.52 0.72
CA PHE A 107 -17.45 -6.31 1.30
C PHE A 107 -18.94 -6.22 0.96
N ASN A 108 -19.77 -6.03 1.98
CA ASN A 108 -21.18 -5.73 1.81
C ASN A 108 -21.42 -4.25 2.12
N LEU A 109 -22.05 -3.52 1.20
CA LEU A 109 -22.26 -2.08 1.27
C LEU A 109 -23.73 -1.73 1.52
N ASP A 110 -23.99 -0.63 2.23
CA ASP A 110 -25.35 -0.13 2.50
C ASP A 110 -26.05 0.44 1.26
N GLN A 111 -25.29 0.76 0.23
CA GLN A 111 -25.76 1.32 -1.04
C GLN A 111 -24.86 0.87 -2.21
N PRO A 112 -25.38 0.85 -3.44
CA PRO A 112 -24.58 0.54 -4.62
C PRO A 112 -23.42 1.50 -4.82
N LEU A 113 -22.20 0.98 -4.96
CA LEU A 113 -21.00 1.78 -5.23
C LEU A 113 -20.06 1.06 -6.22
N ALA A 114 -20.34 1.20 -7.52
CA ALA A 114 -19.54 0.55 -8.57
C ALA A 114 -18.05 0.93 -8.52
N ASP A 115 -17.73 2.17 -8.12
CA ASP A 115 -16.36 2.69 -8.05
C ASP A 115 -15.64 2.34 -6.74
N PHE A 116 -16.20 1.46 -5.89
CA PHE A 116 -15.57 1.05 -4.64
C PHE A 116 -14.12 0.56 -4.80
N PRO A 117 -13.76 -0.27 -5.82
CA PRO A 117 -12.37 -0.64 -6.07
C PRO A 117 -11.46 0.55 -6.39
N THR A 118 -11.98 1.62 -7.00
CA THR A 118 -11.22 2.84 -7.28
C THR A 118 -10.95 3.62 -6.00
N THR A 119 -11.91 3.65 -5.09
CA THR A 119 -11.72 4.29 -3.77
C THR A 119 -10.61 3.61 -2.97
N LEU A 120 -10.57 2.28 -2.97
CA LEU A 120 -9.52 1.50 -2.30
C LEU A 120 -8.12 1.76 -2.90
N ALA A 121 -8.05 1.99 -4.21
CA ALA A 121 -6.79 2.28 -4.90
C ALA A 121 -6.18 3.64 -4.53
N ALA A 122 -6.97 4.59 -4.03
CA ALA A 122 -6.50 5.94 -3.77
C ALA A 122 -5.60 6.02 -2.52
N TRP A 123 -6.09 5.61 -1.35
CA TRP A 123 -5.40 5.89 -0.07
C TRP A 123 -5.44 4.74 0.96
N SER A 124 -5.93 3.57 0.58
CA SER A 124 -6.16 2.45 1.51
C SER A 124 -5.02 1.44 1.50
N TYR A 125 -3.86 1.83 2.02
CA TYR A 125 -2.73 0.90 2.20
C TYR A 125 -3.08 -0.19 3.22
N ILE A 126 -2.64 -1.41 2.94
CA ILE A 126 -2.83 -2.53 3.85
C ILE A 126 -1.73 -2.54 4.90
N TYR A 127 -2.15 -2.58 6.17
CA TYR A 127 -1.26 -2.74 7.31
C TYR A 127 -1.28 -4.20 7.79
N PRO A 128 -0.18 -4.68 8.39
CA PRO A 128 -0.24 -5.93 9.13
C PRO A 128 -1.11 -5.77 10.35
N ARG A 129 -1.97 -6.75 10.63
CA ARG A 129 -2.86 -6.76 11.80
C ARG A 129 -2.12 -6.51 13.13
N GLU A 130 -0.85 -6.88 13.26
CA GLU A 130 -0.06 -6.65 14.47
C GLU A 130 0.22 -5.16 14.73
N LEU A 131 0.11 -4.30 13.70
CA LEU A 131 0.35 -2.86 13.82
C LEU A 131 -0.93 -2.03 13.84
N VAL A 132 -2.11 -2.58 13.54
CA VAL A 132 -3.34 -1.75 13.36
C VAL A 132 -3.81 -1.06 14.64
N ASP A 133 -3.51 -1.62 15.81
CA ASP A 133 -3.91 -1.04 17.10
C ASP A 133 -2.81 -0.14 17.69
N ASN A 134 -1.57 -0.22 17.19
CA ASN A 134 -0.43 0.51 17.74
C ASN A 134 -0.09 1.76 16.91
N THR A 135 -0.78 2.86 17.21
CA THR A 135 -0.62 4.13 16.48
C THR A 135 0.80 4.67 16.56
N ASP A 136 1.47 4.55 17.70
CA ASP A 136 2.84 5.05 17.90
C ASP A 136 3.82 4.27 17.03
N GLN A 137 3.73 2.94 17.03
CA GLN A 137 4.58 2.12 16.15
C GLN A 137 4.34 2.45 14.67
N ARG A 138 3.09 2.65 14.22
CA ARG A 138 2.81 3.04 12.83
C ARG A 138 3.40 4.40 12.41
N GLN A 139 3.75 5.25 13.37
CA GLN A 139 4.41 6.54 13.09
C GLN A 139 5.94 6.42 13.03
N GLU A 140 6.52 5.43 13.72
CA GLU A 140 7.97 5.26 13.84
C GLU A 140 8.52 4.23 12.85
N MET A 141 7.71 3.25 12.45
CA MET A 141 8.09 2.21 11.51
C MET A 141 7.02 1.96 10.45
N ALA A 142 7.50 1.62 9.27
CA ALA A 142 6.72 1.20 8.13
C ALA A 142 7.07 -0.26 7.81
N VAL A 143 6.09 -1.12 8.04
CA VAL A 143 6.14 -2.55 7.70
C VAL A 143 4.91 -2.82 6.85
N GLY A 144 5.14 -3.36 5.66
CA GLY A 144 4.09 -3.67 4.70
C GLY A 144 4.51 -4.82 3.81
N THR A 145 3.82 -4.96 2.68
CA THR A 145 4.06 -5.99 1.66
C THR A 145 4.82 -5.47 0.45
N GLY A 146 5.24 -4.20 0.48
CA GLY A 146 5.75 -3.45 -0.64
C GLY A 146 7.19 -3.77 -1.05
N PRO A 147 7.65 -3.14 -2.15
CA PRO A 147 8.93 -3.43 -2.79
C PRO A 147 10.14 -2.98 -1.99
N PHE A 148 10.00 -2.08 -1.01
CA PHE A 148 11.11 -1.60 -0.20
C PHE A 148 10.86 -1.76 1.29
N ILE A 149 11.90 -2.08 2.05
CA ILE A 149 11.90 -2.26 3.50
C ILE A 149 12.55 -1.04 4.14
N GLN A 150 11.90 -0.42 5.12
CA GLN A 150 12.50 0.70 5.85
C GLN A 150 13.74 0.25 6.63
N ARG A 151 14.88 0.81 6.23
CA ARG A 151 16.19 0.60 6.87
C ARG A 151 16.33 1.51 8.09
N GLU A 152 16.20 2.82 7.88
CA GLU A 152 16.36 3.83 8.94
C GLU A 152 15.41 5.02 8.71
N TRP A 153 14.91 5.61 9.80
CA TRP A 153 14.25 6.91 9.76
C TRP A 153 14.97 7.90 10.66
N ARG A 154 15.41 9.02 10.08
CA ARG A 154 16.03 10.13 10.78
C ARG A 154 15.11 11.33 10.76
N ARG A 155 14.62 11.71 11.94
CA ARG A 155 13.66 12.80 12.10
C ARG A 155 14.19 14.09 11.48
N GLN A 156 13.39 14.71 10.61
CA GLN A 156 13.74 15.93 9.84
C GLN A 156 14.89 15.79 8.83
N GLU A 157 15.49 14.62 8.67
CA GLU A 157 16.55 14.35 7.67
C GLU A 157 16.04 13.50 6.51
N GLY A 158 15.33 12.39 6.79
CA GLY A 158 14.89 11.49 5.74
C GLY A 158 14.63 10.06 6.20
N THR A 159 14.30 9.20 5.24
CA THR A 159 14.12 7.75 5.44
C THR A 159 14.89 6.99 4.38
N SER A 160 15.64 5.98 4.79
CA SER A 160 16.36 5.07 3.89
C SER A 160 15.63 3.74 3.78
N PHE A 161 15.68 3.15 2.59
CA PHE A 161 15.00 1.89 2.29
C PHE A 161 15.91 0.94 1.52
N ASP A 162 15.84 -0.34 1.86
CA ASP A 162 16.45 -1.45 1.12
C ASP A 162 15.41 -2.10 0.19
N ALA A 163 15.84 -2.68 -0.93
CA ALA A 163 14.98 -3.55 -1.73
C ALA A 163 14.46 -4.72 -0.88
N ASN A 164 13.17 -5.06 -1.06
CA ASN A 164 12.58 -6.23 -0.45
C ASN A 164 12.96 -7.48 -1.28
N PRO A 165 13.85 -8.36 -0.79
CA PRO A 165 14.28 -9.54 -1.53
C PRO A 165 13.16 -10.57 -1.70
N ASP A 166 12.04 -10.45 -0.99
CA ASP A 166 10.88 -11.34 -1.06
C ASP A 166 9.67 -10.69 -1.75
N TYR A 167 9.86 -9.55 -2.43
CA TYR A 167 8.77 -8.92 -3.17
C TYR A 167 8.25 -9.84 -4.29
N TRP A 168 6.93 -9.93 -4.38
CA TRP A 168 6.22 -10.93 -5.19
C TRP A 168 6.06 -10.54 -6.65
N GLU A 169 6.20 -9.25 -6.98
CA GLU A 169 5.87 -8.73 -8.29
C GLU A 169 7.03 -8.90 -9.29
N THR A 170 6.66 -9.16 -10.53
CA THR A 170 7.57 -9.15 -11.67
C THR A 170 7.08 -8.18 -12.73
N ASP A 171 7.99 -7.68 -13.56
CA ASP A 171 7.62 -6.93 -14.75
C ASP A 171 6.99 -7.84 -15.84
N ALA A 172 6.62 -7.24 -16.97
CA ALA A 172 6.05 -7.97 -18.11
C ALA A 172 7.02 -8.97 -18.76
N ALA A 173 8.33 -8.85 -18.52
CA ALA A 173 9.36 -9.76 -19.02
C ALA A 173 9.72 -10.86 -18.00
N GLY A 174 9.10 -10.86 -16.81
CA GLY A 174 9.37 -11.81 -15.73
C GLY A 174 10.59 -11.44 -14.86
N ASN A 175 11.14 -10.24 -15.00
CA ASN A 175 12.19 -9.74 -14.12
C ASN A 175 11.58 -9.39 -12.76
N LYS A 176 12.26 -9.79 -11.69
CA LYS A 176 11.84 -9.51 -10.32
C LYS A 176 11.95 -8.01 -10.02
N LEU A 177 10.93 -7.47 -9.36
CA LEU A 177 10.93 -6.10 -8.84
C LEU A 177 11.31 -6.07 -7.34
N PRO A 178 11.78 -4.93 -6.81
CA PRO A 178 12.17 -3.71 -7.54
C PRO A 178 13.50 -3.85 -8.28
N TYR A 179 13.76 -2.98 -9.26
CA TYR A 179 15.05 -2.90 -9.96
C TYR A 179 16.16 -2.21 -9.17
N LEU A 180 15.77 -1.34 -8.24
CA LEU A 180 16.70 -0.56 -7.43
C LEU A 180 17.05 -1.36 -6.18
N ASP A 181 18.32 -1.31 -5.77
CA ASP A 181 18.78 -1.92 -4.52
C ASP A 181 18.27 -1.19 -3.27
N GLY A 182 17.87 0.08 -3.41
CA GLY A 182 17.35 0.90 -2.33
C GLY A 182 16.90 2.28 -2.77
N VAL A 183 16.32 3.02 -1.83
CA VAL A 183 15.82 4.40 -2.02
C VAL A 183 16.20 5.24 -0.82
N GLU A 184 16.64 6.48 -1.06
CA GLU A 184 16.89 7.49 -0.02
C GLU A 184 15.88 8.63 -0.18
N ALA A 185 14.91 8.73 0.73
CA ALA A 185 13.90 9.78 0.75
C ALA A 185 14.32 10.91 1.70
N LEU A 186 15.00 11.91 1.16
CA LEU A 186 15.57 13.03 1.92
C LEU A 186 14.56 14.16 2.15
N VAL A 187 14.60 14.75 3.34
CA VAL A 187 13.90 15.99 3.67
C VAL A 187 14.82 17.17 3.38
N GLN A 188 14.57 17.86 2.26
CA GLN A 188 15.29 19.09 1.93
C GLN A 188 14.28 20.24 1.79
N ASN A 189 14.38 21.21 2.70
CA ASN A 189 13.45 22.34 2.75
C ASN A 189 14.00 23.58 2.01
N ASP A 190 15.29 23.61 1.66
CA ASP A 190 15.89 24.69 0.88
C ASP A 190 15.80 24.39 -0.62
N THR A 191 15.06 25.23 -1.35
CA THR A 191 14.85 25.06 -2.80
C THR A 191 16.12 25.27 -3.62
N ASN A 192 17.07 26.08 -3.15
CA ASN A 192 18.35 26.27 -3.84
C ASN A 192 19.24 25.05 -3.65
N ALA A 193 19.26 24.46 -2.45
CA ALA A 193 19.96 23.20 -2.19
C ALA A 193 19.40 22.05 -3.05
N LEU A 194 18.07 21.93 -3.17
CA LEU A 194 17.42 20.97 -4.08
C LEU A 194 17.88 21.14 -5.53
N ARG A 195 17.87 22.38 -6.04
CA ARG A 195 18.29 22.66 -7.42
C ARG A 195 19.76 22.39 -7.66
N ALA A 196 20.60 22.76 -6.69
CA ALA A 196 22.03 22.51 -6.75
C ALA A 196 22.32 21.01 -6.79
N GLY A 197 21.76 20.24 -5.84
CA GLY A 197 21.96 18.79 -5.77
C GLY A 197 21.48 18.05 -7.02
N PHE A 198 20.35 18.48 -7.61
CA PHE A 198 19.90 17.94 -8.89
C PHE A 198 20.84 18.28 -10.04
N SER A 199 21.43 19.47 -10.04
CA SER A 199 22.36 19.90 -11.11
C SER A 199 23.75 19.27 -10.99
N THR A 200 24.11 18.77 -9.81
CA THR A 200 25.41 18.16 -9.50
C THR A 200 25.36 16.64 -9.36
N ASP A 201 24.27 16.01 -9.80
CA ASP A 201 24.02 14.56 -9.72
C ASP A 201 24.17 13.95 -8.31
N THR A 202 24.06 14.77 -7.27
CA THR A 202 24.27 14.35 -5.86
C THR A 202 23.13 13.48 -5.31
N TYR A 203 22.06 13.28 -6.09
CA TYR A 203 20.89 12.48 -5.72
C TYR A 203 20.77 11.18 -6.50
N PHE A 204 21.73 10.85 -7.37
CA PHE A 204 21.69 9.71 -8.27
C PHE A 204 23.00 8.91 -8.20
N ASP A 205 23.27 8.33 -7.03
CA ASP A 205 24.38 7.40 -6.79
C ASP A 205 23.88 5.95 -6.70
#